data_AF-A0A1E7F810-F1
#
_entry.id   AF-A0A1E7F810-F1
#
_cell.length_a   1.000
_cell.length_b   1.000
_cell.length_c   1.000
_cell.angle_alpha   90.00
_cell.angle_beta   90.00
_cell.angle_gamma   90.00
#
_symmetry.space_group_name_H-M   'P 1'
#
loop_
_entity.id
_entity.type
_entity.pdbx_description
1 polymer ?
#
loop_
_entity_poly.entity_id
_entity_poly.type
_entity_poly.pdbx_seq_one_letter_code
_entity_poly.pdbx_strand_id
1 'polypeptide(L)'
;MTNTIATLNYYFSPRQRLDTLFMVHSSISILVGSIGYIYPSGTMGFIFLTENDREVALGRAMYRPTCALILAQGLIIWRSRSINDGQIKRAFVQAYFICFLLGTISFINEHTSNSGVVSGKFVGTIQIIFMMFLTAGYAWFTFFQPPSVFQGLAMRRTAP
;
A
#
# COMPACT_ATOMS: atom_id res chain seq x y z
N MET A 1 -33.06 3.67 -6.08
CA MET A 1 -32.18 4.27 -5.05
C MET A 1 -31.94 3.36 -3.84
N THR A 2 -32.85 2.43 -3.50
CA THR A 2 -32.67 1.43 -2.43
C THR A 2 -31.54 0.43 -2.67
N ASN A 3 -31.31 0.01 -3.93
CA ASN A 3 -30.22 -0.92 -4.27
C ASN A 3 -28.81 -0.32 -4.09
N THR A 4 -28.65 0.99 -4.26
CA THR A 4 -27.36 1.69 -4.10
C THR A 4 -26.96 1.83 -2.64
N ILE A 5 -27.94 2.10 -1.76
CA ILE A 5 -27.73 2.21 -0.31
C ILE A 5 -27.44 0.83 0.30
N ALA A 6 -28.12 -0.22 -0.17
CA ALA A 6 -27.86 -1.59 0.26
C ALA A 6 -26.47 -2.09 -0.17
N THR A 7 -26.03 -1.76 -1.39
CA THR A 7 -24.66 -2.09 -1.86
C THR A 7 -23.59 -1.29 -1.12
N LEU A 8 -23.80 0.01 -0.89
CA LEU A 8 -22.89 0.81 -0.05
C LEU A 8 -22.79 0.22 1.37
N ASN A 9 -23.92 -0.05 2.03
CA ASN A 9 -23.92 -0.67 3.38
C ASN A 9 -23.26 -2.06 3.40
N TYR A 10 -23.37 -2.83 2.31
CA TYR A 10 -22.68 -4.11 2.14
C TYR A 10 -21.15 -3.91 2.21
N TYR A 11 -20.59 -3.03 1.37
CA TYR A 11 -19.15 -2.69 1.38
C TYR A 11 -18.67 -2.09 2.71
N PHE A 12 -19.56 -1.41 3.43
CA PHE A 12 -19.28 -0.84 4.75
C PHE A 12 -19.45 -1.84 5.91
N SER A 13 -19.76 -3.11 5.68
CA SER A 13 -19.68 -4.10 6.77
C SER A 13 -18.21 -4.29 7.19
N PRO A 14 -17.88 -4.34 8.50
CA PRO A 14 -16.49 -4.35 8.97
C PRO A 14 -15.60 -5.41 8.30
N ARG A 15 -16.18 -6.58 8.01
CA ARG A 15 -15.53 -7.71 7.33
C ARG A 15 -15.17 -7.40 5.87
N GLN A 16 -16.08 -6.75 5.14
CA GLN A 16 -15.84 -6.39 3.74
C GLN A 16 -14.89 -5.22 3.62
N ARG A 17 -14.82 -4.33 4.61
CA ARG A 17 -13.82 -3.25 4.63
C ARG A 17 -12.40 -3.81 4.63
N LEU A 18 -12.13 -4.85 5.42
CA LEU A 18 -10.80 -5.49 5.45
C LEU A 18 -10.48 -6.24 4.15
N ASP A 19 -11.44 -7.00 3.60
CA ASP A 19 -11.22 -7.66 2.31
C ASP A 19 -11.02 -6.64 1.17
N THR A 20 -11.79 -5.56 1.18
CA THR A 20 -11.66 -4.46 0.20
C THR A 20 -10.31 -3.79 0.34
N LEU A 21 -9.84 -3.51 1.57
CA LEU A 21 -8.51 -2.96 1.81
C LEU A 21 -7.43 -3.87 1.21
N PHE A 22 -7.49 -5.17 1.49
CA PHE A 22 -6.51 -6.14 0.97
C PHE A 22 -6.62 -6.28 -0.56
N MET A 23 -7.83 -6.30 -1.11
CA MET A 23 -8.08 -6.36 -2.54
C MET A 23 -7.49 -5.14 -3.27
N VAL A 24 -7.79 -3.94 -2.78
CA VAL A 24 -7.32 -2.69 -3.38
C VAL A 24 -5.80 -2.60 -3.27
N HIS A 25 -5.24 -2.83 -2.08
CA HIS A 25 -3.79 -2.81 -1.89
C HIS A 25 -3.11 -3.83 -2.82
N SER A 26 -3.53 -5.09 -2.79
CA SER A 26 -2.90 -6.12 -3.64
C SER A 26 -2.99 -5.81 -5.12
N SER A 27 -4.15 -5.33 -5.60
CA SER A 27 -4.33 -4.98 -7.01
C SER A 27 -3.41 -3.84 -7.44
N ILE A 28 -3.36 -2.76 -6.65
CA ILE A 28 -2.49 -1.61 -6.92
C ILE A 28 -1.02 -2.04 -6.87
N SER A 29 -0.60 -2.78 -5.85
CA SER A 29 0.78 -3.22 -5.69
C SER A 29 1.23 -4.17 -6.79
N ILE A 30 0.37 -5.08 -7.24
CA ILE A 30 0.68 -5.95 -8.39
C ILE A 30 0.85 -5.11 -9.66
N LEU A 31 -0.06 -4.17 -9.93
CA LEU A 31 0.00 -3.32 -11.12
C LEU A 31 1.24 -2.41 -11.09
N VAL A 32 1.41 -1.62 -10.03
CA VAL A 32 2.51 -0.67 -9.88
C VAL A 32 3.85 -1.38 -9.82
N GLY A 33 3.95 -2.48 -9.06
CA GLY A 33 5.15 -3.29 -8.97
C GLY A 33 5.55 -3.90 -10.31
N SER A 34 4.59 -4.46 -11.06
CA SER A 34 4.86 -5.06 -12.37
C SER A 34 5.27 -4.00 -13.41
N ILE A 35 4.50 -2.93 -13.53
CA ILE A 35 4.77 -1.87 -14.52
C ILE A 35 6.12 -1.20 -14.21
N GLY A 36 6.37 -0.83 -12.94
CA GLY A 36 7.62 -0.18 -12.56
C GLY A 36 8.85 -1.08 -12.69
N TYR A 37 8.70 -2.39 -12.50
CA TYR A 37 9.80 -3.34 -12.68
C TYR A 37 10.16 -3.53 -14.16
N ILE A 38 9.15 -3.73 -15.01
CA ILE A 38 9.33 -4.00 -16.46
C ILE A 38 9.77 -2.72 -17.19
N TYR A 39 9.15 -1.57 -16.87
CA TYR A 39 9.37 -0.29 -17.55
C TYR A 39 9.94 0.79 -16.63
N PRO A 40 11.09 0.56 -15.96
CA PRO A 40 11.58 1.46 -14.92
C PRO A 40 11.90 2.85 -15.45
N SER A 41 12.46 2.97 -16.64
CA SER A 41 12.82 4.28 -17.21
C SER A 41 11.61 5.17 -17.49
N GLY A 42 10.45 4.58 -17.80
CA GLY A 42 9.22 5.33 -18.07
C GLY A 42 8.49 5.75 -16.80
N THR A 43 8.63 4.99 -15.70
CA THR A 43 7.89 5.25 -14.45
C THR A 43 8.71 5.90 -13.36
N MET A 44 10.05 5.80 -13.41
CA MET A 44 10.95 6.37 -12.39
C MET A 44 10.78 7.89 -12.26
N GLY A 45 10.52 8.61 -13.36
CA GLY A 45 10.33 10.06 -13.36
C GLY A 45 9.09 10.56 -12.61
N PHE A 46 8.14 9.67 -12.28
CA PHE A 46 7.02 10.00 -11.38
C PHE A 46 7.39 9.94 -9.91
N ILE A 47 8.50 9.25 -9.57
CA ILE A 47 8.90 8.97 -8.19
C ILE A 47 10.14 9.77 -7.82
N PHE A 48 11.13 9.82 -8.71
CA PHE A 48 12.42 10.45 -8.46
C PHE A 48 12.60 11.63 -9.41
N LEU A 49 13.01 12.76 -8.84
CA LEU A 49 13.52 13.89 -9.60
C LEU A 49 15.04 13.72 -9.66
N THR A 50 15.54 13.24 -10.79
CA THR A 50 16.98 13.02 -11.02
C THR A 50 17.52 14.09 -11.94
N GLU A 51 18.63 14.74 -11.57
CA GLU A 51 19.18 15.87 -12.31
C GLU A 51 20.39 15.48 -13.17
N ASN A 52 21.03 14.33 -12.89
CA ASN A 52 22.19 13.83 -13.65
C ASN A 52 22.14 12.31 -13.91
N ASP A 53 22.94 11.85 -14.87
CA ASP A 53 22.97 10.44 -15.30
C ASP A 53 23.37 9.46 -14.18
N ARG A 54 24.22 9.91 -13.24
CA ARG A 54 24.64 9.10 -12.09
C ARG A 54 23.45 8.84 -11.14
N GLU A 55 22.66 9.86 -10.86
CA GLU A 55 21.44 9.75 -10.06
C GLU A 55 20.39 8.90 -10.78
N VAL A 56 20.26 9.01 -12.10
CA VAL A 56 19.39 8.14 -12.90
C VAL A 56 19.81 6.68 -12.80
N ALA A 57 21.11 6.39 -12.87
CA ALA A 57 21.62 5.03 -12.75
C ALA A 57 21.38 4.44 -11.35
N LEU A 58 21.67 5.23 -10.30
CA LEU A 58 21.43 4.83 -8.91
C LEU A 58 19.93 4.65 -8.62
N GLY A 59 19.11 5.62 -9.03
CA GLY A 59 17.66 5.59 -8.91
C GLY A 59 17.09 4.34 -9.56
N ARG A 60 17.55 3.98 -10.77
CA ARG A 60 17.12 2.76 -11.45
C ARG A 60 17.52 1.47 -10.71
N ALA A 61 18.74 1.44 -10.17
CA ALA A 61 19.25 0.31 -9.39
C ALA A 61 18.46 0.10 -8.09
N MET A 62 17.94 1.16 -7.48
CA MET A 62 17.08 1.10 -6.28
C MET A 62 15.60 0.90 -6.61
N TYR A 63 15.14 1.45 -7.73
CA TYR A 63 13.72 1.45 -8.13
C TYR A 63 13.25 0.05 -8.49
N ARG A 64 14.01 -0.69 -9.31
CA ARG A 64 13.67 -2.07 -9.70
C ARG A 64 13.45 -3.01 -8.51
N PRO A 65 14.39 -3.15 -7.55
CA PRO A 65 14.17 -4.02 -6.39
C PRO A 65 13.00 -3.51 -5.52
N THR A 66 12.80 -2.19 -5.39
CA THR A 66 11.62 -1.63 -4.71
C THR A 66 10.32 -2.08 -5.39
N CYS A 67 10.22 -2.00 -6.72
CA CYS A 67 9.06 -2.48 -7.48
C CYS A 67 8.85 -3.99 -7.34
N ALA A 68 9.93 -4.79 -7.31
CA ALA A 68 9.84 -6.22 -7.07
C ALA A 68 9.30 -6.54 -5.66
N LEU A 69 9.73 -5.81 -4.64
CA LEU A 69 9.21 -5.92 -3.28
C LEU A 69 7.73 -5.55 -3.21
N ILE A 70 7.32 -4.45 -3.87
CA ILE A 70 5.91 -4.04 -3.95
C ILE A 70 5.07 -5.12 -4.64
N LEU A 71 5.56 -5.69 -5.75
CA LEU A 71 4.89 -6.80 -6.43
C LEU A 71 4.74 -8.02 -5.50
N ALA A 72 5.82 -8.41 -4.83
CA ALA A 72 5.80 -9.53 -3.88
C ALA A 72 4.79 -9.30 -2.74
N GLN A 73 4.78 -8.10 -2.16
CA GLN A 73 3.80 -7.69 -1.16
C GLN A 73 2.36 -7.82 -1.68
N GLY A 74 2.11 -7.35 -2.91
CA GLY A 74 0.79 -7.46 -3.56
C GLY A 74 0.33 -8.90 -3.72
N LEU A 75 1.22 -9.79 -4.17
CA LEU A 75 0.94 -11.23 -4.30
C LEU A 75 0.66 -11.89 -2.95
N ILE A 76 1.45 -11.57 -1.92
CA ILE A 76 1.27 -12.10 -0.56
C ILE A 76 -0.08 -11.66 0.00
N ILE A 77 -0.45 -10.37 -0.13
CA ILE A 77 -1.76 -9.87 0.33
C ILE A 77 -2.90 -10.54 -0.45
N TRP A 78 -2.76 -10.69 -1.77
CA TRP A 78 -3.78 -11.33 -2.58
C TRP A 78 -4.10 -12.74 -2.07
N ARG A 79 -3.06 -13.52 -1.72
CA ARG A 79 -3.21 -14.85 -1.12
C ARG A 79 -3.71 -14.81 0.31
N SER A 80 -3.32 -13.81 1.10
CA SER A 80 -3.75 -13.68 2.51
C SER A 80 -5.25 -13.43 2.65
N ARG A 81 -5.92 -12.88 1.62
CA ARG A 81 -7.38 -12.75 1.58
C ARG A 81 -8.09 -14.08 1.82
N SER A 82 -7.62 -15.17 1.22
CA SER A 82 -8.19 -16.52 1.40
C SER A 82 -7.87 -17.19 2.73
N ILE A 83 -6.95 -16.66 3.53
CA ILE A 83 -6.56 -17.27 4.82
C ILE A 83 -7.65 -16.99 5.87
N ASN A 84 -8.13 -18.02 6.57
CA ASN A 84 -9.15 -17.88 7.61
C ASN A 84 -8.59 -17.65 9.01
N ASP A 85 -7.51 -16.88 9.11
CA ASP A 85 -6.86 -16.62 10.38
C ASP A 85 -6.81 -15.12 10.63
N GLY A 86 -7.55 -14.69 11.65
CA GLY A 86 -7.63 -13.29 12.03
C GLY A 86 -6.34 -12.76 12.65
N GLN A 87 -5.54 -13.61 13.31
CA GLN A 87 -4.25 -13.21 13.85
C GLN A 87 -3.26 -12.91 12.72
N ILE A 88 -3.23 -13.77 11.69
CA ILE A 88 -2.40 -13.55 10.50
C ILE A 88 -2.80 -12.24 9.81
N LYS A 89 -4.10 -12.02 9.60
CA LYS A 89 -4.60 -10.78 8.96
C LYS A 89 -4.27 -9.54 9.77
N ARG A 90 -4.40 -9.60 11.09
CA ARG A 90 -4.01 -8.52 11.99
C ARG A 90 -2.51 -8.25 11.92
N ALA A 91 -1.67 -9.29 11.91
CA ALA A 91 -0.23 -9.16 11.77
C ALA A 91 0.16 -8.45 10.46
N PHE A 92 -0.50 -8.79 9.34
CA PHE A 92 -0.32 -8.06 8.08
C PHE A 92 -0.66 -6.58 8.22
N VAL A 93 -1.84 -6.25 8.77
CA VAL A 93 -2.26 -4.85 8.94
C VAL A 93 -1.27 -4.08 9.82
N GLN A 94 -0.79 -4.67 10.92
CA GLN A 94 0.19 -4.06 11.81
C GLN A 94 1.55 -3.86 11.12
N ALA A 95 2.03 -4.86 10.37
CA ALA A 95 3.28 -4.76 9.63
C ALA A 95 3.22 -3.65 8.57
N TYR A 96 2.11 -3.54 7.84
CA TYR A 96 1.91 -2.45 6.88
C TYR A 96 1.80 -1.08 7.54
N PHE A 97 1.11 -0.99 8.69
CA PHE A 97 1.07 0.26 9.47
C PHE A 97 2.49 0.73 9.82
N ILE A 98 3.31 -0.15 10.40
CA ILE A 98 4.69 0.18 10.78
C ILE A 98 5.52 0.54 9.54
N CYS A 99 5.40 -0.24 8.45
CA CYS A 99 6.11 0.02 7.21
C CYS A 99 5.78 1.39 6.62
N PHE A 100 4.49 1.75 6.54
CA PHE A 100 4.07 3.05 6.03
C PHE A 100 4.41 4.21 6.97
N LEU A 101 4.35 4.00 8.29
CA LEU A 101 4.78 4.98 9.27
C LEU A 101 6.27 5.30 9.12
N LEU A 102 7.12 4.27 9.07
CA LEU A 102 8.56 4.44 8.86
C LEU A 102 8.86 5.08 7.51
N GLY A 103 8.19 4.65 6.44
CA GLY A 103 8.31 5.26 5.12
C GLY A 103 7.91 6.74 5.12
N THR A 104 6.82 7.10 5.81
CA THR A 104 6.39 8.50 5.98
C THR A 104 7.47 9.33 6.66
N ILE A 105 8.04 8.83 7.77
CA ILE A 105 9.12 9.51 8.49
C ILE A 105 10.34 9.68 7.58
N SER A 106 10.73 8.64 6.83
CA SER A 106 11.83 8.72 5.88
C SER A 106 11.59 9.78 4.81
N PHE A 107 10.39 9.86 4.23
CA PHE A 107 10.07 10.90 3.24
C PHE A 107 10.06 12.30 3.83
N ILE A 108 9.56 12.48 5.05
CA ILE A 108 9.61 13.78 5.74
C ILE A 108 11.07 14.20 5.96
N ASN A 109 11.91 13.29 6.47
CA ASN A 109 13.32 13.57 6.71
C ASN A 109 14.04 13.97 5.41
N GLU A 110 13.85 13.21 4.33
CA GLU A 110 14.46 13.50 3.03
C GLU A 110 13.95 14.83 2.43
N HIS A 111 12.66 15.12 2.60
CA HIS A 111 12.09 16.40 2.17
C HIS A 111 12.66 17.58 2.96
N THR A 112 12.87 17.42 4.27
CA THR A 112 13.46 18.46 5.12
C THR A 112 14.96 18.66 4.88
N SER A 113 15.70 17.63 4.47
CA SER A 113 17.12 17.74 4.13
C SER A 113 17.38 18.38 2.76
N ASN A 114 16.32 18.54 1.94
CA ASN A 114 16.38 19.11 0.58
C ASN A 114 17.48 18.47 -0.31
N SER A 115 17.78 17.20 -0.06
CA SER A 115 18.76 16.45 -0.84
C SER A 115 18.13 15.99 -2.15
N GLY A 116 18.56 16.64 -3.25
CA GLY A 116 18.42 16.36 -4.69
C GLY A 116 17.32 15.42 -5.21
N VAL A 117 17.24 14.18 -4.70
CA VAL A 117 16.42 13.10 -5.27
C VAL A 117 14.93 13.22 -4.90
N VAL A 118 14.64 13.82 -3.74
CA VAL A 118 13.30 14.26 -3.32
C VAL A 118 13.38 15.74 -2.94
N SER A 119 14.01 16.56 -3.79
CA SER A 119 14.05 18.02 -3.55
C SER A 119 12.62 18.54 -3.37
N GLY A 120 12.44 19.52 -2.48
CA GLY A 120 11.17 19.95 -1.87
C GLY A 120 10.09 20.56 -2.79
N LYS A 121 10.04 20.11 -4.03
CA LYS A 121 9.03 20.43 -5.03
C LYS A 121 7.79 19.56 -4.82
N PHE A 122 6.73 19.87 -5.54
CA PHE A 122 5.38 19.29 -5.47
C PHE A 122 5.31 17.75 -5.36
N VAL A 123 6.20 17.01 -6.04
CA VAL A 123 6.18 15.54 -6.08
C VAL A 123 6.48 14.91 -4.72
N GLY A 124 7.48 15.42 -3.99
CA GLY A 124 7.82 14.91 -2.66
C GLY A 124 6.69 15.14 -1.65
N THR A 125 6.05 16.30 -1.70
CA THR A 125 4.90 16.61 -0.83
C THR A 125 3.71 15.68 -1.11
N ILE A 126 3.42 15.37 -2.38
CA ILE A 126 2.38 14.40 -2.74
C ILE A 126 2.69 13.02 -2.17
N GLN A 127 3.94 12.56 -2.27
CA GLN A 127 4.34 11.26 -1.74
C GLN A 127 4.16 11.17 -0.22
N ILE A 128 4.53 12.23 0.51
CA ILE A 128 4.32 12.32 1.96
C ILE A 128 2.82 12.26 2.27
N ILE A 129 1.99 13.06 1.59
CA ILE A 129 0.53 13.06 1.78
C ILE A 129 -0.04 11.65 1.56
N PHE A 130 0.35 11.00 0.46
CA PHE A 130 -0.12 9.66 0.15
C PHE A 130 0.31 8.64 1.22
N MET A 131 1.55 8.70 1.69
CA MET A 131 2.04 7.82 2.75
C MET A 131 1.38 8.10 4.11
N MET A 132 1.06 9.35 4.42
CA MET A 132 0.26 9.70 5.60
C MET A 132 -1.14 9.10 5.53
N PHE A 133 -1.81 9.18 4.36
CA PHE A 133 -3.12 8.57 4.16
C PHE A 133 -3.09 7.06 4.34
N LEU A 134 -2.08 6.38 3.77
CA LEU A 134 -1.89 4.93 3.96
C LEU A 134 -1.64 4.60 5.42
N THR A 135 -0.74 5.33 6.10
CA THR A 135 -0.43 5.14 7.51
C THR A 135 -1.69 5.31 8.37
N ALA A 136 -2.45 6.38 8.17
CA ALA A 136 -3.69 6.63 8.89
C ALA A 136 -4.75 5.55 8.63
N GLY A 137 -4.90 5.12 7.37
CA GLY A 137 -5.81 4.04 6.98
C GLY A 137 -5.48 2.74 7.71
N TYR A 138 -4.21 2.33 7.72
CA TYR A 138 -3.78 1.11 8.41
C TYR A 138 -3.77 1.25 9.94
N ALA A 139 -3.49 2.44 10.48
CA ALA A 139 -3.63 2.75 11.90
C ALA A 139 -5.08 2.58 12.37
N TRP A 140 -6.04 3.05 11.57
CA TRP A 140 -7.48 2.90 11.86
C TRP A 140 -7.86 1.42 12.03
N PHE A 141 -7.43 0.55 11.11
CA PHE A 141 -7.66 -0.89 11.24
C PHE A 141 -6.87 -1.54 12.39
N THR A 142 -5.71 -1.00 12.75
CA THR A 142 -4.87 -1.54 13.83
C THR A 142 -5.43 -1.25 15.22
N PHE A 143 -5.88 -0.02 15.46
CA PHE A 143 -6.23 0.46 16.80
C PHE A 143 -7.74 0.57 17.06
N PHE A 144 -8.55 0.78 16.03
CA PHE A 144 -9.98 1.11 16.19
C PHE A 144 -10.94 0.01 15.72
N GLN A 145 -10.47 -1.02 15.00
CA GLN A 145 -11.33 -2.12 14.57
C GLN A 145 -11.32 -3.29 15.57
N PRO A 146 -12.51 -3.84 15.92
CA PRO A 146 -12.59 -4.95 16.87
C PRO A 146 -11.99 -6.26 16.29
N PRO A 147 -11.50 -7.18 17.13
CA PRO A 147 -10.89 -8.44 16.69
C PRO A 147 -11.78 -9.30 15.76
N SER A 148 -13.09 -9.17 15.88
CA SER A 148 -14.11 -9.88 15.09
C SER A 148 -14.07 -9.55 13.58
N VAL A 149 -13.43 -8.45 13.20
CA VAL A 149 -13.21 -8.07 11.79
C VAL A 149 -12.25 -9.03 11.10
N PHE A 150 -11.30 -9.59 11.84
CA PHE A 150 -10.22 -10.40 11.27
C PHE A 150 -10.58 -11.89 11.17
N GLN A 151 -11.50 -12.41 11.98
CA GLN A 151 -11.81 -13.85 12.10
C GLN A 151 -12.79 -14.40 11.04
N GLY A 152 -13.48 -13.55 10.27
CA GLY A 152 -14.70 -13.95 9.54
C GLY A 152 -14.61 -14.19 8.03
N LEU A 153 -13.42 -14.28 7.42
CA LEU A 153 -13.30 -14.13 5.96
C LEU A 153 -13.43 -15.42 5.12
N ALA A 154 -13.23 -16.63 5.66
CA ALA A 154 -13.29 -17.84 4.81
C ALA A 154 -14.60 -18.64 4.86
N MET A 155 -15.47 -18.41 5.84
CA MET A 155 -16.72 -19.20 5.97
C MET A 155 -17.72 -18.99 4.81
N ARG A 156 -17.52 -17.98 3.94
CA ARG A 156 -18.43 -17.71 2.81
C ARG A 156 -17.96 -18.21 1.45
N ARG A 157 -16.69 -18.63 1.31
CA ARG A 157 -16.18 -19.18 0.04
C ARG A 157 -16.43 -20.68 -0.12
N THR A 158 -16.88 -21.34 0.95
CA THR A 158 -17.26 -22.75 1.02
C THR A 158 -18.78 -22.95 0.98
N ALA A 159 -19.57 -21.90 0.78
CA ALA A 159 -20.98 -22.08 0.43
C ALA A 159 -21.03 -22.45 -1.06
N PRO A 160 -21.60 -23.62 -1.41
CA PRO A 160 -21.71 -24.09 -2.79
C PRO A 160 -22.55 -23.16 -3.67
#